data_AF-A0A1V5YN00-F1
#
_entry.id   AF-A0A1V5YN00-F1
#
_cell.length_a   1.000
_cell.length_b   1.000
_cell.length_c   1.000
_cell.angle_alpha   90.00
_cell.angle_beta   90.00
_cell.angle_gamma   90.00
#
_symmetry.space_group_name_H-M   'P 1'
#
loop_
_entity.id
_entity.type
_entity.pdbx_description
1 polymer ?
#
loop_
_entity_poly.entity_id
_entity_poly.type
_entity_poly.pdbx_seq_one_letter_code
_entity_poly.pdbx_strand_id
1 'polypeptide(L)'
;MVDCQRYVKDLKSRGVEVRFEREGISSMDASADFVFSMLATVAQEESRSISENVRWRYAKDFEKGVYHLGGNRILGYDMGTDGKLIPNGDAWIIKRVFDNFLAGMNYTEIAADLDAAGARRLRSDKPYTAERIRRILQNEYYVGDMLLRKNAPKDFLTKRSIHTDCTSYYVRDAHVGIIDRNTWEQTKEKLDAVAAEKAAGLVFNCTETHFLYGKVFCGVCGAPYTRRTFTDRKGGHYKAWNCRERQKGKKGNGCKNSAVREEILLAEIADAMQLEKFDMAAFDELVERVMIMPDGIQVQLKNNSNPMNVGTVSKTA
;
A
#
# COMPACT_ATOMS: atom_id res chain seq x y z
N MET A 1 -34.91 1.94 -5.49
CA MET A 1 -36.34 2.36 -5.42
C MET A 1 -36.71 3.35 -6.51
N VAL A 2 -35.79 4.25 -6.90
CA VAL A 2 -35.80 4.89 -8.24
C VAL A 2 -36.00 3.86 -9.35
N ASP A 3 -35.40 2.67 -9.20
CA ASP A 3 -35.60 1.56 -10.14
C ASP A 3 -37.04 1.04 -10.19
N CYS A 4 -37.76 0.96 -9.08
CA CYS A 4 -39.14 0.46 -9.05
C CYS A 4 -40.08 1.39 -9.84
N GLN A 5 -40.00 2.70 -9.59
CA GLN A 5 -40.76 3.69 -10.35
C GLN A 5 -40.41 3.67 -11.85
N ARG A 6 -39.13 3.45 -12.20
CA ARG A 6 -38.71 3.28 -13.59
C ARG A 6 -39.36 2.06 -14.24
N TYR A 7 -39.35 0.91 -13.56
CA TYR A 7 -39.95 -0.31 -14.09
C TYR A 7 -41.47 -0.22 -14.20
N VAL A 8 -42.15 0.37 -13.22
CA VAL A 8 -43.61 0.60 -13.28
C VAL A 8 -43.96 1.52 -14.47
N LYS A 9 -43.18 2.57 -14.72
CA LYS A 9 -43.38 3.45 -15.89
C LYS A 9 -43.11 2.76 -17.23
N ASP A 10 -42.09 1.90 -17.31
CA ASP A 10 -41.80 1.11 -18.52
C ASP A 10 -42.87 0.04 -18.79
N LEU A 11 -43.44 -0.57 -17.74
CA LEU A 11 -44.55 -1.50 -17.88
C LEU A 11 -45.83 -0.78 -18.31
N LYS A 12 -46.10 0.40 -17.73
CA LYS A 12 -47.24 1.26 -18.11
C LYS A 12 -47.17 1.70 -19.58
N SER A 13 -45.98 2.06 -20.09
CA SER A 13 -45.80 2.45 -21.50
C SER A 13 -46.07 1.30 -22.48
N ARG A 14 -45.95 0.06 -22.02
CA ARG A 14 -46.26 -1.18 -22.77
C ARG A 14 -47.70 -1.66 -22.54
N GLY A 15 -48.53 -0.89 -21.84
CA GLY A 15 -49.93 -1.26 -21.54
C GLY A 15 -50.09 -2.33 -20.47
N VAL A 16 -49.05 -2.63 -19.69
CA VAL A 16 -49.10 -3.63 -18.61
C VAL A 16 -49.48 -2.95 -17.30
N GLU A 17 -50.55 -3.42 -16.67
CA GLU A 17 -51.01 -2.96 -15.36
C GLU A 17 -50.20 -3.63 -14.24
N VAL A 18 -49.70 -2.83 -13.29
CA VAL A 18 -49.09 -3.31 -12.05
C VAL A 18 -50.04 -2.98 -10.91
N ARG A 19 -50.55 -4.02 -10.23
CA ARG A 19 -51.42 -3.89 -9.06
C ARG A 19 -50.63 -4.16 -7.79
N PHE A 20 -50.77 -3.25 -6.83
CA PHE A 20 -50.16 -3.35 -5.51
C PHE A 20 -51.23 -3.79 -4.51
N GLU A 21 -51.23 -5.07 -4.15
CA GLU A 21 -52.30 -5.68 -3.35
C GLU A 21 -52.41 -5.09 -1.94
N ARG A 22 -51.28 -4.79 -1.30
CA ARG A 22 -51.24 -4.29 0.07
C ARG A 22 -51.74 -2.84 0.16
N GLU A 23 -51.40 -2.03 -0.83
CA GLU A 23 -51.74 -0.62 -0.88
C GLU A 23 -53.07 -0.36 -1.59
N GLY A 24 -53.59 -1.34 -2.34
CA GLY A 24 -54.86 -1.26 -3.07
C GLY A 24 -54.82 -0.33 -4.29
N ILE A 25 -53.66 -0.18 -4.93
CA ILE A 25 -53.43 0.83 -5.99
C ILE A 25 -53.13 0.13 -7.32
N SER A 26 -53.72 0.63 -8.41
CA SER A 26 -53.33 0.28 -9.78
C SER A 26 -52.37 1.30 -10.37
N SER A 27 -51.35 0.86 -11.10
CA SER A 27 -50.45 1.76 -11.85
C SER A 27 -51.16 2.58 -12.94
N MET A 28 -52.40 2.24 -13.28
CA MET A 28 -53.23 2.95 -14.26
C MET A 28 -54.09 4.07 -13.65
N ASP A 29 -54.22 4.13 -12.31
CA ASP A 29 -54.99 5.19 -11.66
C ASP A 29 -54.29 6.56 -11.77
N ALA A 30 -55.07 7.63 -11.88
CA ALA A 30 -54.54 8.99 -12.00
C ALA A 30 -53.77 9.47 -10.75
N SER A 31 -54.13 8.96 -9.57
CA SER A 31 -53.48 9.27 -8.28
C SER A 31 -52.29 8.38 -7.96
N ALA A 32 -52.10 7.30 -8.71
CA ALA A 32 -51.10 6.27 -8.41
C ALA A 32 -49.67 6.83 -8.38
N ASP A 33 -49.31 7.63 -9.39
CA ASP A 33 -47.97 8.21 -9.51
C ASP A 33 -47.59 9.11 -8.31
N PHE A 34 -48.58 9.82 -7.74
CA PHE A 34 -48.40 10.65 -6.55
C PHE A 34 -48.21 9.79 -5.29
N VAL A 35 -49.09 8.80 -5.08
CA VAL A 35 -49.01 7.92 -3.91
C VAL A 35 -47.71 7.10 -3.93
N PHE A 36 -47.28 6.62 -5.09
CA PHE A 36 -45.99 5.95 -5.24
C PHE A 36 -44.81 6.86 -4.93
N SER A 37 -44.84 8.13 -5.37
CA SER A 37 -43.78 9.09 -5.06
C SER A 37 -43.72 9.42 -3.58
N MET A 38 -44.87 9.51 -2.91
CA MET A 38 -44.96 9.72 -1.47
C MET A 38 -44.42 8.50 -0.69
N LEU A 39 -44.91 7.30 -0.98
CA LEU A 39 -44.43 6.06 -0.36
C LEU A 39 -42.93 5.84 -0.60
N ALA A 40 -42.45 6.19 -1.80
CA ALA A 40 -41.04 6.14 -2.11
C ALA A 40 -40.22 7.13 -1.27
N THR A 41 -40.75 8.33 -1.03
CA THR A 41 -40.08 9.31 -0.18
C THR A 41 -40.01 8.81 1.26
N VAL A 42 -41.13 8.26 1.79
CA VAL A 42 -41.20 7.70 3.15
C VAL A 42 -40.22 6.54 3.31
N ALA A 43 -40.25 5.54 2.43
CA ALA A 43 -39.36 4.39 2.54
C ALA A 43 -37.87 4.74 2.36
N GLN A 44 -37.56 5.77 1.56
CA GLN A 44 -36.19 6.29 1.46
C GLN A 44 -35.75 6.98 2.76
N GLU A 45 -36.62 7.76 3.39
CA GLU A 45 -36.34 8.42 4.66
C GLU A 45 -36.21 7.40 5.81
N GLU A 46 -37.06 6.38 5.86
CA GLU A 46 -36.91 5.26 6.81
C GLU A 46 -35.58 4.53 6.61
N SER A 47 -35.21 4.23 5.36
CA SER A 47 -33.93 3.59 5.04
C SER A 47 -32.73 4.44 5.47
N ARG A 48 -32.83 5.75 5.31
CA ARG A 48 -31.84 6.72 5.77
C ARG A 48 -31.78 6.72 7.30
N SER A 49 -32.91 6.85 7.97
CA SER A 49 -33.02 6.86 9.44
C SER A 49 -32.45 5.59 10.06
N ILE A 50 -32.79 4.40 9.54
CA ILE A 50 -32.22 3.13 9.99
C ILE A 50 -30.69 3.13 9.82
N SER A 51 -30.20 3.61 8.68
CA SER A 51 -28.76 3.68 8.41
C SER A 51 -28.05 4.64 9.37
N GLU A 52 -28.66 5.79 9.67
CA GLU A 52 -28.14 6.77 10.64
C GLU A 52 -28.13 6.20 12.06
N ASN A 53 -29.21 5.54 12.48
CA ASN A 53 -29.31 4.89 13.79
C ASN A 53 -28.25 3.78 13.98
N VAL A 54 -28.03 2.95 12.96
CA VAL A 54 -26.98 1.91 12.99
C VAL A 54 -25.59 2.54 13.09
N ARG A 55 -25.33 3.63 12.34
CA ARG A 55 -24.05 4.36 12.44
C ARG A 55 -23.85 4.97 13.83
N TRP A 56 -24.89 5.58 14.38
CA TRP A 56 -24.85 6.18 15.71
C TRP A 56 -24.57 5.14 16.79
N ARG A 57 -25.22 3.96 16.71
CA ARG A 57 -24.95 2.82 17.59
C ARG A 57 -23.47 2.42 17.53
N TYR A 58 -22.93 2.17 16.34
CA TYR A 58 -21.52 1.79 16.19
C TYR A 58 -20.57 2.87 16.70
N ALA A 59 -20.87 4.16 16.45
CA ALA A 59 -20.06 5.25 16.98
C ALA A 59 -20.03 5.22 18.53
N LYS A 60 -21.20 5.03 19.17
CA LYS A 60 -21.31 4.91 20.63
C LYS A 60 -20.61 3.68 21.19
N ASP A 61 -20.65 2.56 20.50
CA ASP A 61 -19.94 1.35 20.88
C ASP A 61 -18.42 1.57 20.80
N PHE A 62 -17.94 2.20 19.72
CA PHE A 62 -16.51 2.50 19.55
C PHE A 62 -15.99 3.52 20.56
N GLU A 63 -16.79 4.52 20.93
CA GLU A 63 -16.48 5.44 22.04
C GLU A 63 -16.25 4.69 23.36
N LYS A 64 -16.98 3.60 23.59
CA LYS A 64 -16.83 2.72 24.77
C LYS A 64 -15.76 1.64 24.58
N GLY A 65 -15.06 1.61 23.45
CA GLY A 65 -14.09 0.57 23.10
C GLY A 65 -14.70 -0.81 22.79
N VAL A 66 -16.01 -0.89 22.60
CA VAL A 66 -16.72 -2.14 22.27
C VAL A 66 -16.67 -2.34 20.76
N TYR A 67 -16.25 -3.52 20.32
CA TYR A 67 -16.22 -3.89 18.91
C TYR A 67 -16.72 -5.30 18.68
N HIS A 68 -17.40 -5.49 17.55
CA HIS A 68 -17.88 -6.78 17.10
C HIS A 68 -17.22 -7.12 15.76
N LEU A 69 -16.35 -8.14 15.78
CA LEU A 69 -15.72 -8.68 14.56
C LEU A 69 -16.74 -9.34 13.62
N GLY A 70 -17.91 -9.72 14.13
CA GLY A 70 -18.93 -10.45 13.38
C GLY A 70 -18.38 -11.80 12.91
N GLY A 71 -18.59 -12.13 11.63
CA GLY A 71 -18.04 -13.34 10.99
C GLY A 71 -16.60 -13.21 10.47
N ASN A 72 -15.90 -12.10 10.76
CA ASN A 72 -14.51 -11.95 10.36
C ASN A 72 -13.59 -12.77 11.27
N ARG A 73 -12.61 -13.43 10.66
CA ARG A 73 -11.60 -14.23 11.35
C ARG A 73 -10.24 -13.59 11.15
N ILE A 74 -9.43 -13.56 12.20
CA ILE A 74 -8.06 -13.07 12.18
C ILE A 74 -7.15 -14.30 12.30
N LEU A 75 -6.10 -14.35 11.47
CA LEU A 75 -5.15 -15.46 11.50
C LEU A 75 -4.50 -15.56 12.89
N GLY A 76 -4.37 -16.76 13.43
CA GLY A 76 -3.78 -16.95 14.75
C GLY A 76 -4.72 -16.69 15.93
N TYR A 77 -6.00 -16.35 15.69
CA TYR A 77 -6.98 -16.10 16.74
C TYR A 77 -8.32 -16.80 16.49
N ASP A 78 -8.93 -17.27 17.57
CA ASP A 78 -10.34 -17.65 17.63
C ASP A 78 -11.13 -16.68 18.51
N MET A 79 -12.45 -16.66 18.32
CA MET A 79 -13.35 -15.87 19.15
C MET A 79 -13.70 -16.67 20.41
N GLY A 80 -13.32 -16.15 21.56
CA GLY A 80 -13.67 -16.69 22.87
C GLY A 80 -15.16 -16.53 23.18
N THR A 81 -15.62 -17.22 24.23
CA THR A 81 -17.01 -17.18 24.71
C THR A 81 -17.43 -15.79 25.22
N ASP A 82 -16.46 -14.97 25.62
CA ASP A 82 -16.62 -13.59 26.07
C ASP A 82 -16.57 -12.57 24.92
N GLY A 83 -16.43 -13.03 23.68
CA GLY A 83 -16.30 -12.19 22.50
C GLY A 83 -14.91 -11.58 22.30
N LYS A 84 -13.91 -11.94 23.13
CA LYS A 84 -12.51 -11.52 22.95
C LYS A 84 -11.76 -12.51 22.07
N LEU A 85 -10.67 -12.02 21.47
CA LEU A 85 -9.79 -12.86 20.66
C LEU A 85 -8.81 -13.62 21.55
N ILE A 86 -8.71 -14.93 21.30
CA ILE A 86 -7.80 -15.84 22.02
C ILE A 86 -6.86 -16.47 21.00
N PRO A 87 -5.53 -16.45 21.22
CA PRO A 87 -4.58 -17.10 20.32
C PRO A 87 -4.92 -18.57 20.11
N ASN A 88 -4.85 -19.04 18.86
CA ASN A 88 -5.17 -20.42 18.49
C ASN A 88 -3.94 -21.15 17.92
N GLY A 89 -4.17 -22.35 17.38
CA GLY A 89 -3.12 -23.20 16.81
C GLY A 89 -2.35 -22.57 15.64
N ASP A 90 -2.88 -21.54 14.98
CA ASP A 90 -2.19 -20.85 13.87
C ASP A 90 -1.29 -19.69 14.35
N ALA A 91 -1.25 -19.41 15.66
CA ALA A 91 -0.47 -18.31 16.22
C ALA A 91 1.04 -18.43 15.94
N TRP A 92 1.56 -19.65 15.72
CA TRP A 92 2.96 -19.86 15.33
C TRP A 92 3.31 -19.20 14.00
N ILE A 93 2.35 -19.09 13.06
CA ILE A 93 2.57 -18.44 11.76
C ILE A 93 2.89 -16.97 11.99
N ILE A 94 2.16 -16.33 12.89
CA ILE A 94 2.38 -14.92 13.23
C ILE A 94 3.74 -14.74 13.87
N LYS A 95 4.08 -15.54 14.90
CA LYS A 95 5.39 -15.46 15.57
C LYS A 95 6.54 -15.59 14.57
N ARG A 96 6.50 -16.63 13.74
CA ARG A 96 7.52 -16.90 12.71
C ARG A 96 7.66 -15.77 11.70
N VAL A 97 6.56 -15.11 11.30
CA VAL A 97 6.61 -13.94 10.41
C VAL A 97 7.37 -12.78 11.04
N PHE A 98 7.09 -12.47 12.31
CA PHE A 98 7.76 -11.38 13.03
C PHE A 98 9.23 -11.70 13.26
N ASP A 99 9.55 -12.92 13.72
CA ASP A 99 10.92 -13.36 13.98
C ASP A 99 11.78 -13.30 12.70
N ASN A 100 11.29 -13.88 11.59
CA ASN A 100 12.00 -13.87 10.32
C ASN A 100 12.19 -12.46 9.76
N PHE A 101 11.17 -11.59 9.92
CA PHE A 101 11.27 -10.21 9.48
C PHE A 101 12.32 -9.43 10.28
N LEU A 102 12.35 -9.60 11.61
CA LEU A 102 13.37 -8.98 12.45
C LEU A 102 14.77 -9.53 12.13
N ALA A 103 14.89 -10.83 11.83
CA ALA A 103 16.12 -11.46 11.36
C ALA A 103 16.63 -10.93 10.00
N GLY A 104 15.82 -10.13 9.28
CA GLY A 104 16.26 -9.46 8.05
C GLY A 104 15.80 -10.13 6.76
N MET A 105 14.99 -11.20 6.84
CA MET A 105 14.43 -11.82 5.65
C MET A 105 13.45 -10.87 4.95
N ASN A 106 13.47 -10.89 3.62
CA ASN A 106 12.52 -10.14 2.82
C ASN A 106 11.13 -10.83 2.79
N TYR A 107 10.09 -10.10 2.38
CA TYR A 107 8.72 -10.63 2.40
C TYR A 107 8.52 -11.89 1.54
N THR A 108 9.30 -12.05 0.48
CA THR A 108 9.24 -13.22 -0.41
C THR A 108 9.89 -14.44 0.21
N GLU A 109 11.03 -14.27 0.87
CA GLU A 109 11.70 -15.31 1.66
C GLU A 109 10.82 -15.77 2.81
N ILE A 110 10.22 -14.84 3.55
CA ILE A 110 9.28 -15.17 4.64
C ILE A 110 8.10 -15.97 4.10
N ALA A 111 7.54 -15.59 2.95
CA ALA A 111 6.44 -16.33 2.33
C ALA A 111 6.84 -17.76 1.92
N ALA A 112 8.05 -17.93 1.38
CA ALA A 112 8.58 -19.25 1.01
C ALA A 112 8.88 -20.12 2.24
N ASP A 113 9.45 -19.53 3.29
CA ASP A 113 9.71 -20.21 4.57
C ASP A 113 8.41 -20.70 5.23
N LEU A 114 7.36 -19.88 5.21
CA LEU A 114 6.03 -20.29 5.70
C LEU A 114 5.43 -21.44 4.89
N ASP A 115 5.59 -21.42 3.57
CA ASP A 115 5.08 -22.48 2.70
C ASP A 115 5.83 -23.80 2.95
N ALA A 116 7.15 -23.73 3.10
CA ALA A 116 7.99 -24.86 3.50
C ALA A 116 7.63 -25.40 4.90
N ALA A 117 7.24 -24.52 5.82
CA ALA A 117 6.75 -24.88 7.15
C ALA A 117 5.32 -25.45 7.17
N GLY A 118 4.63 -25.51 6.01
CA GLY A 118 3.28 -26.04 5.91
C GLY A 118 2.18 -25.07 6.35
N ALA A 119 2.45 -23.77 6.40
CA ALA A 119 1.45 -22.77 6.77
C ALA A 119 0.30 -22.73 5.74
N ARG A 120 -0.94 -22.74 6.22
CA ARG A 120 -2.15 -22.65 5.40
C ARG A 120 -2.89 -21.35 5.68
N ARG A 121 -3.55 -20.77 4.67
CA ARG A 121 -4.34 -19.55 4.85
C ARG A 121 -5.77 -19.90 5.26
N LEU A 122 -6.37 -19.05 6.09
CA LEU A 122 -7.71 -19.25 6.66
C LEU A 122 -8.82 -19.54 5.64
N ARG A 123 -8.74 -18.98 4.43
CA ARG A 123 -9.82 -19.02 3.43
C ARG A 123 -9.38 -19.59 2.09
N SER A 124 -8.15 -20.08 1.98
CA SER A 124 -7.62 -20.53 0.70
C SER A 124 -6.33 -21.31 0.86
N ASP A 125 -6.18 -22.34 0.04
CA ASP A 125 -5.00 -23.21 0.02
C ASP A 125 -3.78 -22.65 -0.73
N LYS A 126 -3.87 -21.46 -1.35
CA LYS A 126 -2.70 -20.90 -2.03
C LYS A 126 -1.65 -20.42 -1.02
N PRO A 127 -0.36 -20.36 -1.40
CA PRO A 127 0.70 -19.82 -0.56
C PRO A 127 0.48 -18.37 -0.11
N TYR A 128 1.26 -17.95 0.88
CA TYR A 128 1.35 -16.56 1.28
C TYR A 128 2.04 -15.73 0.18
N THR A 129 1.66 -14.46 0.09
CA THR A 129 2.28 -13.50 -0.83
C THR A 129 2.96 -12.41 -0.02
N ALA A 130 3.96 -11.74 -0.60
CA ALA A 130 4.67 -10.64 0.05
C ALA A 130 3.71 -9.56 0.60
N GLU A 131 2.66 -9.22 -0.15
CA GLU A 131 1.62 -8.28 0.29
C GLU A 131 0.86 -8.77 1.54
N ARG A 132 0.61 -10.09 1.65
CA ARG A 132 -0.02 -10.65 2.85
C ARG A 132 0.91 -10.62 4.05
N ILE A 133 2.19 -10.92 3.87
CA ILE A 133 3.20 -10.81 4.93
C ILE A 133 3.27 -9.37 5.43
N ARG A 134 3.34 -8.40 4.52
CA ARG A 134 3.29 -6.97 4.86
C ARG A 134 2.04 -6.61 5.67
N ARG A 135 0.87 -7.09 5.27
CA ARG A 135 -0.39 -6.86 6.01
C ARG A 135 -0.38 -7.49 7.40
N ILE A 136 0.27 -8.65 7.57
CA ILE A 136 0.41 -9.30 8.87
C ILE A 136 1.26 -8.40 9.79
N LEU A 137 2.44 -7.97 9.34
CA LEU A 137 3.36 -7.14 10.11
C LEU A 137 2.76 -5.78 10.50
N GLN A 138 1.79 -5.26 9.74
CA GLN A 138 1.14 -3.97 10.00
C GLN A 138 -0.10 -4.06 10.88
N ASN A 139 -0.61 -5.27 11.16
CA ASN A 139 -1.89 -5.46 11.84
C ASN A 139 -1.76 -5.39 13.36
N GLU A 140 -2.32 -4.35 13.97
CA GLU A 140 -2.20 -4.06 15.40
C GLU A 140 -2.82 -5.12 16.32
N TYR A 141 -3.69 -5.96 15.78
CA TYR A 141 -4.28 -7.07 16.53
C TYR A 141 -3.22 -8.05 17.07
N TYR A 142 -2.06 -8.17 16.42
CA TYR A 142 -1.05 -9.13 16.89
C TYR A 142 -0.33 -8.69 18.17
N VAL A 143 -0.37 -7.40 18.51
CA VAL A 143 0.13 -6.88 19.80
C VAL A 143 -1.00 -6.73 20.85
N GLY A 144 -2.23 -7.11 20.51
CA GLY A 144 -3.40 -6.99 21.41
C GLY A 144 -4.15 -5.67 21.29
N ASP A 145 -3.69 -4.75 20.43
CA ASP A 145 -4.33 -3.46 20.21
C ASP A 145 -5.44 -3.55 19.15
N MET A 146 -6.33 -2.55 19.12
CA MET A 146 -7.43 -2.49 18.15
C MET A 146 -7.66 -1.06 17.68
N LEU A 147 -7.59 -0.83 16.37
CA LEU A 147 -8.00 0.44 15.76
C LEU A 147 -9.44 0.33 15.24
N LEU A 148 -10.35 1.01 15.93
CA LEU A 148 -11.76 1.08 15.58
C LEU A 148 -12.02 2.17 14.54
N ARG A 149 -12.96 1.91 13.65
CA ARG A 149 -13.40 2.82 12.59
C ARG A 149 -12.27 3.25 11.64
N LYS A 150 -11.56 2.27 11.06
CA LYS A 150 -10.50 2.48 10.04
C LYS A 150 -10.99 3.14 8.75
N ASN A 151 -12.24 2.91 8.38
CA ASN A 151 -12.81 3.38 7.13
C ASN A 151 -13.97 4.33 7.38
N ALA A 152 -14.11 5.31 6.49
CA ALA A 152 -15.23 6.22 6.50
C ALA A 152 -16.58 5.50 6.27
N PRO A 153 -17.69 6.01 6.82
CA PRO A 153 -19.00 5.42 6.63
C PRO A 153 -19.38 5.39 5.14
N LYS A 154 -20.10 4.35 4.75
CA LYS A 154 -20.63 4.22 3.38
C LYS A 154 -21.97 4.90 3.26
N ASP A 155 -22.19 5.61 2.16
CA ASP A 155 -23.47 6.21 1.79
C ASP A 155 -24.58 5.15 1.74
N PHE A 156 -25.76 5.48 2.26
CA PHE A 156 -26.83 4.50 2.44
C PHE A 156 -27.47 4.09 1.11
N LEU A 157 -27.45 4.97 0.11
CA LEU A 157 -28.08 4.76 -1.19
C LEU A 157 -27.09 4.13 -2.17
N THR A 158 -25.90 4.72 -2.32
CA THR A 158 -24.89 4.30 -3.28
C THR A 158 -23.96 3.21 -2.76
N LYS A 159 -23.94 2.97 -1.43
CA LYS A 159 -23.01 2.06 -0.73
C LYS A 159 -21.53 2.37 -0.95
N ARG A 160 -21.21 3.53 -1.51
CA ARG A 160 -19.83 4.04 -1.70
C ARG A 160 -19.33 4.71 -0.44
N SER A 161 -18.02 4.75 -0.23
CA SER A 161 -17.43 5.46 0.89
C SER A 161 -17.76 6.95 0.80
N ILE A 162 -18.24 7.53 1.89
CA ILE A 162 -18.34 8.98 2.02
C ILE A 162 -16.95 9.48 2.39
N HIS A 163 -16.40 10.44 1.67
CA HIS A 163 -15.08 11.01 1.97
C HIS A 163 -15.24 12.10 3.04
N THR A 164 -15.54 11.68 4.26
CA THR A 164 -15.67 12.58 5.42
C THR A 164 -14.72 12.10 6.49
N ASP A 165 -14.08 13.07 7.17
CA ASP A 165 -13.23 12.78 8.32
C ASP A 165 -14.03 12.06 9.39
N CYS A 166 -13.52 10.90 9.79
CA CYS A 166 -14.11 10.09 10.84
C CYS A 166 -13.11 9.92 11.97
N THR A 167 -13.56 10.23 13.19
CA THR A 167 -12.78 9.96 14.40
C THR A 167 -12.56 8.46 14.53
N SER A 168 -11.30 8.04 14.50
CA SER A 168 -10.89 6.68 14.80
C SER A 168 -10.54 6.56 16.28
N TYR A 169 -10.76 5.37 16.86
CA TYR A 169 -10.51 5.12 18.28
C TYR A 169 -9.48 4.01 18.41
N TYR A 170 -8.40 4.26 19.13
CA TYR A 170 -7.35 3.27 19.37
C TYR A 170 -7.51 2.71 20.78
N VAL A 171 -7.81 1.42 20.87
CA VAL A 171 -7.95 0.70 22.14
C VAL A 171 -6.70 -0.14 22.34
N ARG A 172 -5.93 0.16 23.40
CA ARG A 172 -4.77 -0.64 23.78
C ARG A 172 -5.20 -1.87 24.57
N ASP A 173 -4.44 -2.96 24.41
CA ASP A 173 -4.57 -4.20 25.20
C ASP A 173 -6.02 -4.72 25.25
N ALA A 174 -6.73 -4.62 24.13
CA ALA A 174 -8.12 -5.06 24.00
C ALA A 174 -8.27 -6.59 24.11
N HIS A 175 -7.22 -7.33 23.74
CA HIS A 175 -7.15 -8.79 23.81
C HIS A 175 -5.70 -9.26 24.00
N VAL A 176 -5.53 -10.56 24.22
CA VAL A 176 -4.19 -11.15 24.38
C VAL A 176 -3.43 -11.06 23.06
N GLY A 177 -2.31 -10.33 23.04
CA GLY A 177 -1.42 -10.26 21.88
C GLY A 177 -0.65 -11.57 21.66
N ILE A 178 -0.44 -11.95 20.40
CA ILE A 178 0.46 -13.06 20.02
C ILE A 178 1.93 -12.63 20.12
N ILE A 179 2.19 -11.35 19.86
CA ILE A 179 3.52 -10.71 19.86
C ILE A 179 3.61 -9.73 21.02
N ASP A 180 4.76 -9.68 21.68
CA ASP A 180 5.02 -8.73 22.75
C ASP A 180 5.23 -7.30 22.21
N ARG A 181 5.11 -6.31 23.10
CA ARG A 181 5.19 -4.90 22.74
C ARG A 181 6.54 -4.51 22.14
N ASN A 182 7.62 -5.08 22.66
CA ASN A 182 8.98 -4.75 22.23
C ASN A 182 9.23 -5.24 20.79
N THR A 183 8.88 -6.50 20.51
CA THR A 183 8.93 -7.07 19.16
C THR A 183 8.09 -6.27 18.15
N TRP A 184 6.91 -5.82 18.57
CA TRP A 184 6.04 -4.98 17.74
C TRP A 184 6.66 -3.61 17.42
N GLU A 185 7.23 -2.95 18.42
CA GLU A 185 7.87 -1.64 18.26
C GLU A 185 9.11 -1.71 17.35
N GLN A 186 9.97 -2.72 17.54
CA GLN A 186 11.12 -2.96 16.66
C GLN A 186 10.68 -3.21 15.20
N THR A 187 9.60 -3.98 15.02
CA THR A 187 9.04 -4.25 13.69
C THR A 187 8.54 -2.97 13.03
N LYS A 188 7.85 -2.11 13.78
CA LYS A 188 7.38 -0.81 13.29
C LYS A 188 8.52 0.10 12.88
N GLU A 189 9.54 0.21 13.72
CA GLU A 189 10.72 1.04 13.45
C GLU A 189 11.43 0.60 12.16
N LYS A 190 11.60 -0.72 11.97
CA LYS A 190 12.16 -1.29 10.74
C LYS A 190 11.28 -1.02 9.50
N LEU A 191 9.95 -1.15 9.63
CA LEU A 191 9.03 -0.84 8.53
C LEU A 191 9.07 0.65 8.15
N ASP A 192 9.15 1.54 9.14
CA ASP A 192 9.19 2.98 8.94
C ASP A 192 10.52 3.43 8.32
N ALA A 193 11.64 2.82 8.74
CA ALA A 193 12.95 3.02 8.10
C ALA A 193 12.90 2.66 6.60
N VAL A 194 12.39 1.46 6.27
CA VAL A 194 12.24 1.03 4.87
C VAL A 194 11.29 1.96 4.09
N ALA A 195 10.22 2.45 4.73
CA ALA A 195 9.31 3.40 4.10
C ALA A 195 9.97 4.76 3.82
N ALA A 196 10.79 5.25 4.76
CA ALA A 196 11.56 6.48 4.61
C ALA A 196 12.60 6.37 3.48
N GLU A 197 13.33 5.26 3.42
CA GLU A 197 14.27 4.96 2.33
C GLU A 197 13.57 4.93 0.97
N LYS A 198 12.39 4.29 0.90
CA LYS A 198 11.59 4.27 -0.32
C LYS A 198 11.08 5.66 -0.72
N ALA A 199 10.66 6.48 0.25
CA ALA A 199 10.24 7.86 -0.01
C ALA A 199 11.40 8.72 -0.54
N ALA A 200 12.60 8.52 -0.01
CA ALA A 200 13.85 9.11 -0.51
C ALA A 200 14.28 8.54 -1.89
N GLY A 201 13.64 7.44 -2.34
CA GLY A 201 13.93 6.77 -3.60
C GLY A 201 15.22 5.95 -3.56
N LEU A 202 15.60 5.48 -2.38
CA LEU A 202 16.74 4.60 -2.14
C LEU A 202 16.41 3.14 -2.48
N VAL A 203 15.18 2.70 -2.23
CA VAL A 203 14.75 1.32 -2.44
C VAL A 203 13.69 1.25 -3.54
N PHE A 204 13.91 0.38 -4.53
CA PHE A 204 12.96 0.12 -5.63
C PHE A 204 12.32 -1.27 -5.46
N ASN A 205 11.01 -1.37 -5.69
CA ASN A 205 10.29 -2.64 -5.67
C ASN A 205 10.38 -3.30 -7.06
N CYS A 206 11.48 -4.00 -7.36
CA CYS A 206 11.61 -4.80 -8.57
C CYS A 206 12.33 -6.11 -8.26
N THR A 207 11.91 -7.23 -8.87
CA THR A 207 12.61 -8.53 -8.77
C THR A 207 14.01 -8.52 -9.40
N GLU A 208 14.30 -7.52 -10.23
CA GLU A 208 15.59 -7.26 -10.86
C GLU A 208 15.94 -5.77 -10.72
N THR A 209 16.10 -5.29 -9.48
CA THR A 209 16.68 -3.97 -9.27
C THR A 209 18.16 -4.01 -9.63
N HIS A 210 18.56 -3.17 -10.58
CA HIS A 210 19.97 -2.90 -10.86
C HIS A 210 20.71 -2.47 -9.58
N PHE A 211 21.90 -3.01 -9.31
CA PHE A 211 22.70 -2.76 -8.08
C PHE A 211 23.03 -1.28 -7.79
N LEU A 212 23.00 -0.44 -8.82
CA LEU A 212 23.18 1.02 -8.69
C LEU A 212 21.96 1.75 -8.11
N TYR A 213 20.79 1.10 -8.03
CA TYR A 213 19.61 1.72 -7.41
C TYR A 213 19.88 1.99 -5.93
N GLY A 214 19.51 3.18 -5.46
CA GLY A 214 19.75 3.62 -4.09
C GLY A 214 21.14 4.14 -3.78
N LYS A 215 22.08 4.02 -4.73
CA LYS A 215 23.45 4.49 -4.57
C LYS A 215 23.79 5.68 -5.46
N VAL A 216 23.08 5.89 -6.57
CA VAL A 216 23.37 6.96 -7.52
C VAL A 216 22.42 8.15 -7.35
N PHE A 217 22.98 9.33 -7.07
CA PHE A 217 22.26 10.57 -6.78
C PHE A 217 22.73 11.74 -7.64
N CYS A 218 21.87 12.75 -7.73
CA CYS A 218 22.17 14.00 -8.39
C CYS A 218 22.97 14.93 -7.49
N GLY A 219 24.16 15.32 -7.94
CA GLY A 219 24.99 16.37 -7.35
C GLY A 219 24.34 17.76 -7.25
N VAL A 220 23.36 18.04 -8.12
CA VAL A 220 22.72 19.36 -8.20
C VAL A 220 21.47 19.46 -7.33
N CYS A 221 20.64 18.41 -7.28
CA CYS A 221 19.34 18.46 -6.58
C CYS A 221 19.15 17.37 -5.52
N GLY A 222 20.16 16.53 -5.28
CA GLY A 222 20.11 15.44 -4.29
C GLY A 222 19.20 14.26 -4.63
N ALA A 223 18.36 14.39 -5.67
CA ALA A 223 17.41 13.34 -6.05
C ALA A 223 18.13 12.11 -6.63
N PRO A 224 17.57 10.89 -6.45
CA PRO A 224 18.15 9.68 -7.02
C PRO A 224 18.07 9.68 -8.54
N TYR A 225 19.05 9.04 -9.18
CA TYR A 225 19.00 8.72 -10.60
C TYR A 225 18.21 7.41 -10.80
N THR A 226 17.51 7.30 -11.93
CA THR A 226 16.83 6.06 -12.32
C THR A 226 17.29 5.59 -13.69
N ARG A 227 17.37 4.27 -13.86
CA ARG A 227 17.75 3.63 -15.12
C ARG A 227 16.62 3.72 -16.13
N ARG A 228 16.93 4.21 -17.32
CA ARG A 228 15.99 4.34 -18.45
C ARG A 228 16.61 3.78 -19.71
N THR A 229 15.74 3.37 -20.63
CA THR A 229 16.15 3.00 -21.99
C THR A 229 15.92 4.20 -22.89
N PHE A 230 16.97 4.67 -23.55
CA PHE A 230 16.91 5.74 -24.54
C PHE A 230 17.14 5.16 -25.94
N THR A 231 16.65 5.86 -26.94
CA THR A 231 16.87 5.53 -28.35
C THR A 231 17.91 6.47 -28.92
N ASP A 232 18.92 5.91 -29.58
CA ASP A 232 19.96 6.63 -30.28
C ASP A 232 19.44 7.15 -31.64
N ARG A 233 20.12 8.12 -32.23
CA ARG A 233 19.80 8.70 -33.53
C ARG A 233 19.79 7.67 -34.67
N LYS A 234 20.56 6.59 -34.52
CA LYS A 234 20.62 5.45 -35.44
C LYS A 234 19.56 4.38 -35.17
N GLY A 235 18.65 4.59 -34.23
CA GLY A 235 17.59 3.65 -33.86
C GLY A 235 18.00 2.56 -32.87
N GLY A 236 19.26 2.52 -32.43
CA GLY A 236 19.71 1.61 -31.38
C GLY A 236 19.16 1.99 -30.01
N HIS A 237 19.00 1.02 -29.10
CA HIS A 237 18.59 1.29 -27.72
C HIS A 237 19.79 1.20 -26.78
N TYR A 238 19.92 2.17 -25.88
CA TYR A 238 20.96 2.16 -24.84
C TYR A 238 20.38 2.45 -23.46
N LYS A 239 21.08 2.01 -22.42
CA LYS A 239 20.68 2.22 -21.03
C LYS A 239 21.42 3.43 -20.48
N ALA A 240 20.70 4.34 -19.86
CA ALA A 240 21.26 5.51 -19.22
C ALA A 240 20.56 5.82 -17.91
N TRP A 241 21.33 6.43 -17.01
CA TRP A 241 20.91 6.88 -15.72
C TRP A 241 20.49 8.34 -15.83
N ASN A 242 19.25 8.63 -15.40
CA ASN A 242 18.68 9.97 -15.49
C ASN A 242 18.11 10.42 -14.15
N CYS A 243 18.43 11.66 -13.75
CA CYS A 243 17.89 12.27 -12.53
C CYS A 243 16.36 12.23 -12.48
N ARG A 244 15.78 11.72 -11.39
CA ARG A 244 14.33 11.61 -11.21
C ARG A 244 13.59 12.96 -11.36
N GLU A 245 14.16 14.04 -10.84
CA GLU A 245 13.54 15.37 -10.93
C GLU A 245 13.59 15.95 -12.35
N ARG A 246 14.57 15.54 -13.18
CA ARG A 246 14.62 15.90 -14.60
C ARG A 246 13.47 15.29 -15.40
N GLN A 247 12.97 14.13 -14.97
CA GLN A 247 11.90 13.40 -15.64
C GLN A 247 10.54 14.05 -15.51
N LYS A 248 10.35 14.96 -14.53
CA LYS A 248 9.10 15.71 -14.34
C LYS A 248 8.81 16.71 -15.48
N GLY A 249 9.73 16.87 -16.44
CA GLY A 249 9.50 17.52 -17.74
C GLY A 249 9.64 19.05 -17.75
N LYS A 250 9.49 19.66 -18.94
CA LYS A 250 9.67 21.12 -19.18
C LYS A 250 8.63 22.02 -18.48
N LYS A 251 7.53 21.47 -17.95
CA LYS A 251 6.46 22.23 -17.26
C LYS A 251 6.73 22.45 -15.77
N GLY A 252 7.72 21.78 -15.19
CA GLY A 252 8.23 22.07 -13.85
C GLY A 252 9.71 22.42 -13.94
N ASN A 253 10.24 23.20 -13.00
CA ASN A 253 11.65 23.58 -12.87
C ASN A 253 12.54 22.36 -12.52
N GLY A 254 12.47 21.30 -13.32
CA GLY A 254 13.17 20.05 -13.09
C GLY A 254 14.67 20.22 -13.19
N CYS A 255 15.40 19.32 -12.56
CA CYS A 255 16.85 19.34 -12.55
C CYS A 255 17.42 19.30 -13.99
N LYS A 256 18.41 20.15 -14.27
CA LYS A 256 19.07 20.22 -15.59
C LYS A 256 20.27 19.29 -15.73
N ASN A 257 20.58 18.51 -14.70
CA ASN A 257 21.75 17.63 -14.70
C ASN A 257 21.65 16.57 -15.82
N SER A 258 22.77 16.23 -16.43
CA SER A 258 22.82 15.37 -17.61
C SER A 258 22.43 13.92 -17.29
N ALA A 259 21.95 13.22 -18.31
CA ALA A 259 21.86 11.77 -18.26
C ALA A 259 23.25 11.20 -18.51
N VAL A 260 23.61 10.11 -17.83
CA VAL A 260 24.90 9.42 -17.99
C VAL A 260 24.62 8.03 -18.53
N ARG A 261 25.34 7.60 -19.59
CA ARG A 261 25.21 6.24 -20.13
C ARG A 261 25.67 5.23 -19.08
N GLU A 262 24.99 4.10 -18.99
CA GLU A 262 25.29 3.06 -17.99
C GLU A 262 26.73 2.53 -18.12
N GLU A 263 27.20 2.31 -19.35
CA GLU A 263 28.57 1.86 -19.63
C GLU A 263 29.63 2.83 -19.08
N ILE A 264 29.42 4.14 -19.26
CA ILE A 264 30.33 5.19 -18.76
C ILE A 264 30.29 5.21 -17.23
N LEU A 265 29.08 5.17 -16.64
CA LEU A 265 28.92 5.18 -15.20
C LEU A 265 29.63 3.98 -14.54
N LEU A 266 29.56 2.79 -15.14
CA LEU A 266 30.22 1.59 -14.62
C LEU A 266 31.75 1.65 -14.77
N ALA A 267 32.25 2.19 -15.88
CA ALA A 267 33.69 2.36 -16.08
C ALA A 267 34.29 3.32 -15.03
N GLU A 268 33.66 4.48 -14.83
CA GLU A 268 34.12 5.49 -13.86
C GLU A 268 34.06 4.97 -12.41
N ILE A 269 33.06 4.14 -12.08
CA ILE A 269 32.99 3.50 -10.77
C ILE A 269 34.09 2.43 -10.61
N ALA A 270 34.40 1.65 -11.65
CA ALA A 270 35.48 0.67 -11.60
C ALA A 270 36.85 1.34 -11.44
N ASP A 271 37.09 2.43 -12.18
CA ASP A 271 38.30 3.25 -12.05
C ASP A 271 38.43 3.85 -10.64
N ALA A 272 37.31 4.32 -10.05
CA ALA A 272 37.27 4.81 -8.67
C ALA A 272 37.71 3.78 -7.64
N MET A 273 37.39 2.51 -7.91
CA MET A 273 37.70 1.38 -7.05
C MET A 273 39.07 0.75 -7.33
N GLN A 274 39.84 1.28 -8.30
CA GLN A 274 41.11 0.71 -8.78
C GLN A 274 40.98 -0.76 -9.24
N LEU A 275 39.83 -1.12 -9.82
CA LEU A 275 39.59 -2.47 -10.33
C LEU A 275 39.70 -2.48 -11.87
N GLU A 276 40.35 -3.50 -12.43
CA GLU A 276 40.43 -3.67 -13.90
C GLU A 276 39.05 -3.91 -14.53
N LYS A 277 38.07 -4.42 -13.76
CA LYS A 277 36.67 -4.61 -14.15
C LYS A 277 35.75 -4.37 -12.96
N PHE A 278 34.55 -3.87 -13.25
CA PHE A 278 33.51 -3.68 -12.24
C PHE A 278 33.13 -5.01 -11.57
N ASP A 279 33.25 -5.09 -10.25
CA ASP A 279 32.78 -6.20 -9.42
C ASP A 279 31.61 -5.74 -8.54
N MET A 280 30.48 -6.43 -8.68
CA MET A 280 29.23 -6.13 -7.97
C MET A 280 29.36 -6.36 -6.45
N ALA A 281 30.11 -7.39 -6.01
CA ALA A 281 30.27 -7.68 -4.59
C ALA A 281 31.11 -6.60 -3.90
N ALA A 282 32.23 -6.22 -4.53
CA ALA A 282 33.10 -5.15 -4.05
C ALA A 282 32.38 -3.79 -4.01
N PHE A 283 31.51 -3.51 -5.00
CA PHE A 283 30.72 -2.29 -5.03
C PHE A 283 29.72 -2.20 -3.87
N ASP A 284 29.12 -3.34 -3.50
CA ASP A 284 28.18 -3.38 -2.38
C ASP A 284 28.83 -3.18 -1.02
N GLU A 285 30.05 -3.67 -0.88
CA GLU A 285 30.84 -3.52 0.33
C GLU A 285 31.42 -2.11 0.47
N LEU A 286 32.03 -1.56 -0.58
CA LEU A 286 32.89 -0.37 -0.50
C LEU A 286 32.16 0.96 -0.76
N VAL A 287 31.14 0.98 -1.63
CA VAL A 287 30.52 2.23 -2.09
C VAL A 287 29.27 2.54 -1.28
N GLU A 288 29.26 3.73 -0.66
CA GLU A 288 28.11 4.27 0.05
C GLU A 288 27.23 5.09 -0.89
N ARG A 289 27.86 5.99 -1.67
CA ARG A 289 27.13 6.96 -2.48
C ARG A 289 27.91 7.33 -3.74
N VAL A 290 27.21 7.47 -4.85
CA VAL A 290 27.72 7.98 -6.13
C VAL A 290 26.95 9.25 -6.47
N MET A 291 27.64 10.37 -6.58
CA MET A 291 27.08 11.67 -6.89
C MET A 291 27.46 12.06 -8.32
N ILE A 292 26.46 12.20 -9.20
CA ILE A 292 26.67 12.70 -10.56
C ILE A 292 26.60 14.22 -10.53
N MET A 293 27.74 14.88 -10.70
CA MET A 293 27.87 16.33 -10.83
C MET A 293 27.79 16.75 -12.30
N PRO A 294 27.55 18.04 -12.62
CA PRO A 294 27.57 18.53 -14.00
C PRO A 294 28.92 18.34 -14.71
N ASP A 295 30.00 18.32 -13.94
CA ASP A 295 31.38 18.34 -14.42
C ASP A 295 32.15 17.04 -14.11
N GLY A 296 31.55 16.07 -13.41
CA GLY A 296 32.25 14.84 -12.99
C GLY A 296 31.38 13.87 -12.19
N ILE A 297 31.92 12.70 -11.89
CA ILE A 297 31.28 11.70 -11.01
C ILE A 297 32.10 11.62 -9.73
N GLN A 298 31.43 11.71 -8.58
CA GLN A 298 32.06 11.58 -7.28
C GLN A 298 31.60 10.29 -6.62
N VAL A 299 32.54 9.49 -6.14
CA VAL A 299 32.26 8.25 -5.43
C VAL A 299 32.67 8.42 -3.97
N GLN A 300 31.72 8.19 -3.07
CA GLN A 300 31.90 8.19 -1.64
C GLN A 300 31.98 6.74 -1.15
N LEU A 301 33.09 6.41 -0.51
CA LEU A 301 33.37 5.09 0.05
C LEU A 301 32.98 5.07 1.53
N LYS A 302 32.47 3.93 2.03
CA LYS A 302 32.00 3.81 3.44
C LYS A 302 33.07 4.12 4.49
N ASN A 303 34.35 3.96 4.15
CA ASN A 303 35.49 4.14 5.06
C ASN A 303 36.21 5.48 4.89
N ASN A 304 35.72 6.39 4.03
CA ASN A 304 36.38 7.66 3.77
C ASN A 304 35.36 8.79 3.57
N SER A 305 35.38 9.78 4.47
CA SER A 305 34.44 10.90 4.47
C SER A 305 34.68 11.94 3.37
N ASN A 306 35.80 11.84 2.64
CA ASN A 306 36.09 12.74 1.52
C ASN A 306 35.74 12.06 0.18
N PRO A 307 34.78 12.60 -0.60
CA PRO A 307 34.42 12.03 -1.89
C PRO A 307 35.60 12.13 -2.85
N MET A 308 35.97 11.00 -3.47
CA MET A 308 36.98 11.00 -4.53
C MET A 308 36.32 11.48 -5.82
N ASN A 309 36.97 12.43 -6.50
CA ASN A 309 36.51 12.92 -7.80
C ASN A 309 37.05 11.99 -8.88
N VAL A 310 36.17 11.30 -9.59
CA VAL A 310 36.54 10.24 -10.52
C VAL A 310 35.86 10.56 -11.85
N GLY A 311 36.63 11.22 -12.71
CA GLY A 311 36.25 11.47 -14.09
C GLY A 311 35.48 12.77 -14.35
N THR A 312 35.51 13.16 -15.63
CA THR A 312 34.73 14.25 -16.22
C THR A 312 33.55 13.64 -16.93
N VAL A 313 32.31 14.07 -16.61
CA VAL A 313 31.13 13.61 -17.35
C VAL A 313 31.23 14.16 -18.78
N SER A 314 31.64 13.31 -19.72
CA SER A 314 31.53 13.62 -21.14
C SER A 314 30.06 13.85 -21.45
N LYS A 315 29.70 15.13 -21.66
CA LYS A 315 28.37 15.54 -22.09
C LYS A 315 28.14 14.91 -23.46
N THR A 316 27.48 13.75 -23.51
CA THR A 316 26.91 13.27 -24.76
C THR A 316 25.85 14.28 -25.21
N ALA A 317 26.20 15.05 -26.24
CA ALA A 317 25.29 15.80 -27.08
C ALA A 317 24.26 14.87 -27.74
#